data_AF-A0A257JAK5-F1
#
_entry.id   AF-A0A257JAK5-F1
#
_cell.length_a   1.000
_cell.length_b   1.000
_cell.length_c   1.000
_cell.angle_alpha   90.00
_cell.angle_beta   90.00
_cell.angle_gamma   90.00
#
_symmetry.space_group_name_H-M   'P 1'
#
loop_
_entity.id
_entity.type
_entity.pdbx_description
1 polymer ?
#
loop_
_entity_poly.entity_id
_entity_poly.type
_entity_poly.pdbx_seq_one_letter_code
_entity_poly.pdbx_strand_id
1 'polypeptide(L)' 'MSRIGKQPVALAGATVTIDGDIIKAKGPQGELSFKVHEQVSVVVEGGVIVVTPKNDSKLARSLWGMSRSMIANM' A
#
# COMPACT_ATOMS: atom_id res chain seq x y z
N MET A 1 15.81 5.96 7.80
CA MET A 1 15.41 5.65 6.40
C MET A 1 14.69 4.31 6.42
N SER A 2 13.36 4.30 6.25
CA SER A 2 12.58 3.06 6.17
C SER A 2 12.96 2.28 4.91
N ARG A 3 13.72 1.20 5.07
CA ARG A 3 14.04 0.26 3.98
C ARG A 3 12.84 -0.61 3.59
N ILE A 4 11.89 -0.76 4.50
CA ILE A 4 10.70 -1.62 4.37
C ILE A 4 9.71 -1.10 3.32
N GLY A 5 9.51 0.23 3.24
CA GLY A 5 8.60 0.81 2.24
C GLY A 5 9.08 0.63 0.80
N LYS A 6 10.39 0.47 0.60
CA LYS A 6 11.01 0.28 -0.72
C LYS A 6 10.81 -1.13 -1.27
N GLN A 7 10.36 -2.06 -0.43
CA GLN A 7 10.10 -3.43 -0.85
C GLN A 7 8.68 -3.52 -1.41
N PRO A 8 8.52 -4.00 -2.66
CA PRO A 8 7.20 -4.29 -3.21
C PRO A 8 6.50 -5.36 -2.37
N VAL A 9 5.18 -5.27 -2.27
CA VAL A 9 4.33 -6.28 -1.61
C VAL A 9 3.79 -7.20 -2.69
N ALA A 10 4.12 -8.49 -2.60
CA ALA A 10 3.56 -9.48 -3.52
C ALA A 10 2.10 -9.77 -3.16
N LEU A 11 1.21 -9.71 -4.14
CA LEU A 11 -0.19 -10.11 -3.98
C LEU A 11 -0.26 -11.63 -4.05
N ALA A 12 -0.16 -12.29 -2.88
CA ALA A 12 -0.27 -13.74 -2.76
C ALA A 12 -1.73 -14.21 -2.90
N GLY A 13 -2.36 -13.92 -4.04
CA GLY A 13 -3.73 -14.33 -4.36
C GLY A 13 -4.82 -13.35 -3.91
N ALA A 14 -4.46 -12.20 -3.33
CA ALA A 14 -5.40 -11.10 -3.09
C ALA A 14 -5.49 -10.17 -4.32
N THR A 15 -6.68 -9.71 -4.66
CA THR A 15 -6.89 -8.69 -5.70
C THR A 15 -6.94 -7.33 -5.04
N VAL A 16 -6.04 -6.42 -5.40
CA VAL A 16 -6.06 -5.05 -4.89
C VAL A 16 -6.55 -4.08 -5.96
N THR A 17 -7.58 -3.33 -5.61
CA THR A 17 -8.19 -2.28 -6.42
C THR A 17 -7.92 -0.94 -5.75
N ILE A 18 -7.57 0.06 -6.56
CA ILE A 18 -7.31 1.42 -6.08
C ILE A 18 -8.43 2.31 -6.62
N ASP A 19 -9.21 2.89 -5.71
CA ASP A 19 -10.34 3.78 -5.99
C ASP A 19 -10.01 5.17 -5.40
N GLY A 20 -9.27 5.96 -6.17
CA GLY A 20 -8.72 7.24 -5.72
C GLY A 20 -7.75 7.05 -4.54
N ASP A 21 -8.18 7.49 -3.35
CA ASP A 21 -7.43 7.36 -2.09
C ASP A 21 -7.77 6.07 -1.31
N ILE A 22 -8.72 5.26 -1.78
CA ILE A 22 -9.18 4.05 -1.10
C ILE A 22 -8.60 2.82 -1.79
N ILE A 23 -7.82 2.04 -1.05
CA ILE A 23 -7.35 0.72 -1.46
C ILE A 23 -8.35 -0.32 -0.98
N LYS A 24 -8.83 -1.17 -1.88
CA LYS A 24 -9.65 -2.33 -1.56
C LYS A 24 -8.85 -3.58 -1.88
N ALA A 25 -8.56 -4.39 -0.87
CA ALA A 25 -7.93 -5.69 -1.00
C ALA A 25 -8.99 -6.78 -0.84
N LYS A 26 -9.16 -7.61 -1.86
CA LYS A 26 -10.06 -8.76 -1.84
C LYS A 26 -9.23 -10.03 -1.73
N GLY A 27 -9.22 -10.63 -0.55
CA GLY A 27 -8.54 -11.88 -0.26
C GLY A 27 -9.51 -13.06 -0.15
N PRO A 28 -9.00 -14.28 0.09
CA PRO A 28 -9.81 -15.48 0.29
C PRO A 28 -10.69 -15.43 1.56
N GLN A 29 -10.33 -14.60 2.55
CA GLN A 29 -11.06 -14.47 3.81
C GLN A 29 -12.03 -13.27 3.86
N GLY A 30 -12.11 -12.46 2.80
CA GLY A 30 -13.01 -11.30 2.75
C GLY A 30 -12.44 -10.12 1.96
N GLU A 31 -13.18 -9.01 1.96
CA GLU A 31 -12.72 -7.73 1.41
C GLU A 31 -12.34 -6.77 2.54
N LEU A 32 -11.20 -6.10 2.37
CA LEU A 32 -10.66 -5.11 3.28
C LEU A 32 -10.50 -3.80 2.54
N SER A 33 -11.00 -2.70 3.12
CA SER A 33 -10.82 -1.36 2.58
C SER A 33 -9.93 -0.53 3.49
N PHE A 34 -8.86 0.04 2.93
CA PHE A 34 -7.95 0.95 3.61
C PHE A 34 -7.88 2.28 2.88
N LYS A 35 -8.14 3.36 3.61
CA LYS A 35 -7.96 4.71 3.08
C LYS A 35 -6.49 5.12 3.23
N VAL A 36 -5.81 5.27 2.09
CA VAL A 36 -4.45 5.80 2.04
C VAL A 36 -4.49 7.31 2.20
N HIS A 37 -3.49 7.84 2.89
CA HIS A 37 -3.33 9.26 3.06
C HIS A 37 -2.78 9.89 1.77
N GLU A 38 -3.26 11.08 1.39
CA GLU A 38 -2.84 11.81 0.18
C GLU A 38 -1.32 12.00 0.01
N GLN A 39 -0.55 11.87 1.10
CA GLN A 39 0.91 12.00 1.14
C GLN A 39 1.65 10.74 0.67
N VAL A 40 0.92 9.65 0.38
CA VAL A 40 1.47 8.38 -0.10
C VAL A 40 0.71 8.00 -1.37
N SER A 41 1.44 7.53 -2.37
CA SER A 41 0.89 6.98 -3.62
C SER A 41 1.10 5.47 -3.64
N VAL A 42 0.14 4.74 -4.19
CA VAL A 42 0.19 3.30 -4.31
C VAL A 42 -0.07 2.94 -5.76
N VAL A 43 0.74 2.03 -6.30
CA VAL A 43 0.68 1.57 -7.68
C VAL A 43 0.71 0.05 -7.66
N VAL A 44 -0.10 -0.58 -8.51
CA VAL A 44 -0.12 -2.04 -8.70
C VAL A 44 0.53 -2.31 -10.06
N GLU A 45 1.65 -3.02 -10.08
CA GLU A 45 2.35 -3.42 -11.30
C GLU A 45 2.56 -4.94 -11.31
N GLY A 46 2.07 -5.62 -12.35
CA GLY A 46 2.42 -7.03 -12.59
C GLY A 46 2.13 -8.02 -11.45
N GLY A 47 1.15 -7.72 -10.58
CA GLY A 47 0.83 -8.56 -9.40
C GLY A 47 1.64 -8.23 -8.14
N VAL A 48 2.35 -7.10 -8.12
CA VAL A 48 2.96 -6.53 -6.92
C VAL A 48 2.43 -5.13 -6.66
N ILE A 49 2.43 -4.74 -5.38
CA ILE A 49 2.06 -3.39 -4.95
C ILE A 49 3.31 -2.62 -4.57
N VAL A 50 3.48 -1.48 -5.21
CA VAL A 50 4.54 -0.53 -4.95
C VAL A 50 3.91 0.68 -4.26
N VAL A 51 4.32 0.92 -3.02
CA VAL A 51 3.94 2.11 -2.27
C VAL A 51 5.08 3.12 -2.42
N THR A 52 4.78 4.38 -2.67
CA THR A 52 5.76 5.47 -2.78
C THR A 52 5.30 6.69 -1.99
N PRO A 53 6.18 7.36 -1.23
CA PRO A 53 5.83 8.62 -0.58
C PRO A 53 5.79 9.73 -1.63
N LYS A 54 4.78 10.61 -1.58
CA LYS A 54 4.72 11.79 -2.47
C LYS A 54 5.69 12.90 -2.07
N ASN A 55 6.15 12.89 -0.82
CA ASN A 55 7.05 13.91 -0.30
C ASN A 55 8.08 13.30 0.67
N ASP A 56 9.20 13.98 0.87
CA ASP A 56 10.29 13.53 1.76
C ASP A 56 10.11 13.95 3.23
N SER A 57 8.92 14.46 3.56
CA SER A 57 8.55 14.79 4.94
C SER A 57 8.59 13.56 5.84
N LYS A 58 8.93 13.78 7.12
CA LYS A 58 8.98 12.74 8.14
C LYS A 58 7.64 11.99 8.24
N LEU A 59 6.54 12.71 8.04
CA LEU A 59 5.17 12.17 8.07
C LEU A 59 4.93 11.21 6.89
N ALA A 60 5.23 11.65 5.66
CA ALA A 60 5.09 10.83 4.45
C ALA A 60 5.96 9.56 4.51
N ARG A 61 7.19 9.65 5.04
CA ARG A 61 8.06 8.48 5.23
C ARG A 61 7.54 7.50 6.29
N SER A 62 6.90 7.99 7.36
CA SER A 62 6.25 7.13 8.37
C SER A 62 5.01 6.45 7.81
N LEU A 63 4.16 7.21 7.10
CA LEU A 63 2.97 6.71 6.44
C LEU A 63 3.32 5.67 5.37
N TRP A 64 4.40 5.88 4.62
CA TRP A 64 4.88 4.95 3.60
C TRP A 64 5.14 3.54 4.18
N GLY A 65 5.83 3.44 5.31
CA GLY A 65 6.07 2.16 5.98
C GLY A 65 4.78 1.54 6.54
N MET A 66 3.92 2.36 7.15
CA MET A 66 2.63 1.91 7.69
C MET A 66 1.70 1.38 6.61
N SER A 67 1.52 2.12 5.51
CA SER A 67 0.66 1.73 4.39
C SER A 67 1.15 0.44 3.74
N ARG A 68 2.45 0.29 3.53
CA ARG A 68 3.04 -0.97 3.05
C ARG A 68 2.72 -2.14 3.99
N SER A 69 2.90 -1.97 5.29
CA SER A 69 2.61 -3.03 6.27
C SER A 69 1.12 -3.37 6.37
N MET A 70 0.23 -2.37 6.28
CA MET A 70 -1.21 -2.59 6.20
C MET A 70 -1.54 -3.45 4.99
N ILE A 71 -1.08 -3.05 3.80
CA ILE A 71 -1.34 -3.77 2.54
C ILE A 71 -0.76 -5.19 2.58
N ALA A 72 0.40 -5.39 3.20
CA ALA A 72 1.00 -6.72 3.36
C ALA A 72 0.25 -7.62 4.37
N ASN A 73 -0.54 -7.03 5.27
CA ASN A 73 -1.36 -7.75 6.25
C ASN A 73 -2.82 -7.91 5.81
N MET A 74 -3.18 -7.41 4.62
CA MET A 74 -4.49 -7.59 3.99
C MET A 74 -4.53 -8.84 3.12
#